data_AF-A0A3M2KQY0-F1
#
_entry.id   AF-A0A3M2KQY0-F1
#
_cell.length_a   1.000
_cell.length_b   1.000
_cell.length_c   1.000
_cell.angle_alpha   90.00
_cell.angle_beta   90.00
_cell.angle_gamma   90.00
#
_symmetry.space_group_name_H-M   'P 1'
#
loop_
_entity.id
_entity.type
_entity.pdbx_description
1 polymer ?
#
loop_
_entity_poly.entity_id
_entity_poly.type
_entity_poly.pdbx_seq_one_letter_code
_entity_poly.pdbx_strand_id
1 'polypeptide(L)'
;MKSRIVALALWGCLLLGSAGWAQNDITVELQMLNPGAQIFPLGDLDLTGTGQIPALFRVTITNNSQNTVTIKLCLEFRLNGTVIAQTESNAFDLPPGIVLSYTNQELNAGTAVIPQTGQTVEFNDYNVDFSAVADLESQVLNTGRAPAGLYELFLFYRLRQPDGSFTNCISGDPNEEDNRVIITNPTTVELVFPGSSVSESTIQEISTIFPYFQWQTDAAPTSDAYNVYIYEKLPEDRTTQDVLSHPPILELRRYPETFFQFPSQTNDPLLTQYAVGPIRLLEFGKVYYWKVESIIPSATGEVILESDVFRFKIADYLSSSYDAKLILGLLQQILGSGYEVVLQELVEKGYEPNGKITIEGSPADVSDLIQFLNEVLQGKARVKGIEIY
;
A
#
# COMPACT_ATOMS: atom_id res chain seq x y z
N MET A 1 5.68 -28.02 -70.91
CA MET A 1 4.34 -27.44 -71.17
C MET A 1 3.30 -28.53 -70.89
N LYS A 2 2.53 -28.39 -69.79
CA LYS A 2 1.29 -29.12 -69.42
C LYS A 2 1.45 -30.65 -69.13
N SER A 3 0.84 -31.30 -68.14
CA SER A 3 -0.16 -30.94 -67.11
C SER A 3 -0.63 -32.22 -66.37
N ARG A 4 -0.78 -32.17 -65.03
CA ARG A 4 -1.71 -32.94 -64.14
C ARG A 4 -1.40 -34.43 -63.87
N ILE A 5 -1.18 -34.93 -62.64
CA ILE A 5 -1.95 -34.92 -61.36
C ILE A 5 -3.37 -35.51 -61.51
N VAL A 6 -3.65 -36.65 -60.84
CA VAL A 6 -4.70 -36.83 -59.80
C VAL A 6 -4.95 -38.33 -59.50
N ALA A 7 -4.74 -38.66 -58.21
CA ALA A 7 -5.45 -39.56 -57.28
C ALA A 7 -5.73 -41.05 -57.59
N LEU A 8 -5.11 -41.91 -56.77
CA LEU A 8 -5.70 -43.16 -56.28
C LEU A 8 -4.92 -43.65 -55.05
N ALA A 9 -5.31 -43.20 -53.85
CA ALA A 9 -4.98 -43.85 -52.57
C ALA A 9 -5.65 -43.09 -51.42
N LEU A 10 -6.93 -43.37 -51.18
CA LEU A 10 -7.55 -43.13 -49.88
C LEU A 10 -8.76 -44.05 -49.82
N TRP A 11 -8.66 -45.09 -48.98
CA TRP A 11 -9.73 -45.75 -48.23
C TRP A 11 -9.13 -46.98 -47.58
N GLY A 12 -8.77 -46.85 -46.30
CA GLY A 12 -8.25 -47.93 -45.48
C GLY A 12 -7.57 -47.40 -44.23
N CYS A 13 -8.20 -47.63 -43.07
CA CYS A 13 -7.69 -47.38 -41.71
C CYS A 13 -7.78 -45.93 -41.18
N LEU A 14 -9.01 -45.40 -41.14
CA LEU A 14 -9.46 -44.59 -40.00
C LEU A 14 -9.98 -45.56 -38.91
N LEU A 15 -9.84 -45.17 -37.64
CA LEU A 15 -10.12 -45.93 -36.40
C LEU A 15 -8.89 -46.57 -35.74
N LEU A 16 -7.87 -45.75 -35.47
CA LEU A 16 -7.22 -45.83 -34.16
C LEU A 16 -7.79 -44.69 -33.34
N GLY A 17 -8.63 -45.04 -32.37
CA GLY A 17 -9.18 -44.11 -31.42
C GLY A 17 -8.03 -43.40 -30.70
N SER A 18 -7.89 -42.10 -30.96
CA SER A 18 -7.39 -41.22 -29.93
C SER A 18 -8.32 -41.42 -28.74
N ALA A 19 -7.84 -42.09 -27.70
CA ALA A 19 -8.40 -41.92 -26.37
C ALA A 19 -8.36 -40.42 -26.13
N GLY A 20 -9.51 -39.76 -26.30
CA GLY A 20 -9.70 -38.40 -25.84
C GLY A 20 -9.39 -38.48 -24.35
N TRP A 21 -8.30 -37.84 -23.95
CA TRP A 21 -8.10 -37.50 -22.56
C TRP A 21 -9.38 -36.80 -22.13
N ALA A 22 -10.14 -37.42 -21.24
CA ALA A 22 -11.29 -36.78 -20.63
C ALA A 22 -10.77 -35.47 -20.04
N GLN A 23 -11.17 -34.36 -20.66
CA GLN A 23 -11.00 -33.06 -20.06
C GLN A 23 -11.69 -33.17 -18.71
N ASN A 24 -10.93 -32.95 -17.63
CA ASN A 24 -11.51 -33.05 -16.31
C ASN A 24 -12.62 -32.00 -16.20
N ASP A 25 -13.87 -32.47 -16.20
CA ASP A 25 -15.07 -31.63 -16.19
C ASP A 25 -15.34 -30.98 -14.82
N ILE A 26 -14.36 -30.96 -13.92
CA ILE A 26 -14.45 -30.34 -12.61
C ILE A 26 -13.41 -29.23 -12.53
N THR A 27 -13.85 -28.06 -12.09
CA THR A 27 -13.00 -26.91 -11.83
C THR A 27 -13.07 -26.59 -10.35
N VAL A 28 -11.92 -26.41 -9.72
CA VAL A 28 -11.81 -25.95 -8.32
C VAL A 28 -10.93 -24.72 -8.33
N GLU A 29 -11.48 -23.57 -7.98
CA GLU A 29 -10.77 -22.29 -7.97
C GLU A 29 -10.63 -21.82 -6.53
N LEU A 30 -9.42 -21.42 -6.14
CA LEU A 30 -9.19 -20.69 -4.91
C LEU A 30 -9.03 -19.20 -5.24
N GLN A 31 -9.54 -18.36 -4.37
CA GLN A 31 -9.36 -16.91 -4.46
C GLN A 31 -9.02 -16.37 -3.08
N MET A 32 -7.87 -15.71 -2.96
CA MET A 32 -7.52 -14.95 -1.77
C MET A 32 -8.45 -13.73 -1.64
N LEU A 33 -9.03 -13.52 -0.46
CA LEU A 33 -9.93 -12.38 -0.23
C LEU A 33 -9.15 -11.09 0.00
N ASN A 34 -7.93 -11.19 0.56
CA ASN A 34 -7.02 -10.06 0.81
C ASN A 34 -5.60 -10.36 0.28
N PRO A 35 -5.39 -10.39 -1.05
CA PRO A 35 -4.08 -10.75 -1.63
C PRO A 35 -2.97 -9.74 -1.33
N GLY A 36 -3.32 -8.50 -0.98
CA GLY A 36 -2.37 -7.45 -0.58
C GLY A 36 -2.00 -7.45 0.91
N ALA A 37 -2.46 -8.44 1.69
CA ALA A 37 -2.14 -8.54 3.12
C ALA A 37 -0.63 -8.73 3.32
N GLN A 38 -0.05 -7.89 4.19
CA GLN A 38 1.37 -7.91 4.56
C GLN A 38 1.60 -8.48 5.96
N ILE A 39 0.53 -8.59 6.76
CA ILE A 39 0.53 -9.13 8.12
C ILE A 39 -0.55 -10.21 8.23
N PHE A 40 -0.19 -11.34 8.83
CA PHE A 40 -1.12 -12.43 9.13
C PHE A 40 -1.05 -12.79 10.63
N PRO A 41 -2.03 -12.38 11.45
CA PRO A 41 -2.12 -12.80 12.85
C PRO A 41 -2.36 -14.32 12.96
N LEU A 42 -1.78 -14.99 13.95
CA LEU A 42 -2.01 -16.43 14.15
C LEU A 42 -3.41 -16.77 14.62
N GLY A 43 -4.05 -15.85 15.35
CA GLY A 43 -5.46 -15.97 15.72
C GLY A 43 -6.38 -16.13 14.50
N ASP A 44 -5.92 -15.68 13.33
CA ASP A 44 -6.69 -15.72 12.08
C ASP A 44 -6.51 -17.04 11.31
N LEU A 45 -5.46 -17.82 11.63
CA LEU A 45 -5.18 -19.11 10.96
C LEU A 45 -5.88 -20.30 11.62
N ASP A 46 -6.46 -20.11 12.81
CA ASP A 46 -7.14 -21.13 13.63
C ASP A 46 -6.55 -22.54 13.52
N LEU A 47 -5.26 -22.65 13.84
CA LEU A 47 -4.53 -23.92 13.85
C LEU A 47 -5.07 -24.91 14.91
N THR A 48 -6.07 -24.49 15.71
CA THR A 48 -6.67 -25.26 16.82
C THR A 48 -8.16 -25.54 16.68
N GLY A 49 -8.83 -25.00 15.64
CA GLY A 49 -10.26 -25.23 15.35
C GLY A 49 -11.24 -24.66 16.38
N THR A 50 -10.90 -23.60 17.13
CA THR A 50 -11.75 -23.08 18.22
C THR A 50 -12.10 -21.60 18.12
N GLY A 51 -11.57 -20.89 17.12
CA GLY A 51 -11.77 -19.45 16.91
C GLY A 51 -12.90 -19.10 15.94
N GLN A 52 -13.43 -17.87 16.04
CA GLN A 52 -14.15 -17.27 14.92
C GLN A 52 -13.12 -16.91 13.84
N ILE A 53 -12.88 -17.83 12.92
CA ILE A 53 -11.90 -17.65 11.84
C ILE A 53 -12.39 -16.58 10.88
N PRO A 54 -11.57 -15.59 10.51
CA PRO A 54 -11.91 -14.69 9.41
C PRO A 54 -11.97 -15.42 8.07
N ALA A 55 -12.71 -14.83 7.13
CA ALA A 55 -12.69 -15.27 5.75
C ALA A 55 -11.39 -14.80 5.08
N LEU A 56 -10.48 -15.74 4.82
CA LEU A 56 -9.15 -15.54 4.24
C LEU A 56 -9.14 -15.83 2.74
N PHE A 57 -9.82 -16.90 2.35
CA PHE A 57 -9.94 -17.33 0.97
C PHE A 57 -11.33 -17.90 0.70
N ARG A 58 -11.69 -17.94 -0.58
CA ARG A 58 -12.91 -18.52 -1.12
C ARG A 58 -12.53 -19.65 -2.05
N VAL A 59 -13.28 -20.75 -1.95
CA VAL A 59 -13.18 -21.90 -2.85
C VAL A 59 -14.45 -21.95 -3.69
N THR A 60 -14.29 -21.98 -5.01
CA THR A 60 -15.38 -22.16 -5.97
C THR A 60 -15.21 -23.51 -6.66
N ILE A 61 -16.24 -24.36 -6.59
CA ILE A 61 -16.23 -25.72 -7.12
C ILE A 61 -17.32 -25.81 -8.18
N THR A 62 -16.95 -26.22 -9.39
CA THR A 62 -17.88 -26.38 -10.51
C THR A 62 -17.82 -27.80 -11.05
N ASN A 63 -18.98 -28.44 -11.23
CA ASN A 63 -19.11 -29.68 -11.98
C ASN A 63 -19.73 -29.40 -13.35
N ASN A 64 -18.89 -29.34 -14.38
CA ASN A 64 -19.28 -29.19 -15.78
C ASN A 64 -19.67 -30.52 -16.44
N SER A 65 -19.59 -31.65 -15.71
CA SER A 65 -19.93 -32.95 -16.25
C SER A 65 -21.44 -33.17 -16.26
N GLN A 66 -21.88 -34.20 -16.99
CA GLN A 66 -23.28 -34.61 -17.06
C GLN A 66 -23.70 -35.54 -15.89
N ASN A 67 -22.76 -35.92 -15.02
CA ASN A 67 -23.00 -36.89 -13.97
C ASN A 67 -22.70 -36.31 -12.58
N THR A 68 -23.32 -36.88 -11.56
CA THR A 68 -22.88 -36.67 -10.18
C THR A 68 -21.53 -37.36 -10.00
N VAL A 69 -20.59 -36.65 -9.39
CA VAL A 69 -19.22 -37.13 -9.11
C VAL A 69 -18.94 -37.03 -7.62
N THR A 70 -18.36 -38.06 -7.03
CA THR A 70 -17.93 -38.02 -5.62
C THR A 70 -16.49 -37.55 -5.56
N ILE A 71 -16.22 -36.47 -4.82
CA ILE A 71 -14.89 -35.88 -4.73
C ILE A 71 -14.45 -35.62 -3.28
N LYS A 72 -13.15 -35.37 -3.12
CA LYS A 72 -12.55 -34.71 -1.96
C LYS A 72 -11.74 -33.52 -2.44
N LEU A 73 -11.62 -32.49 -1.63
CA LEU A 73 -10.67 -31.39 -1.85
C LEU A 73 -9.36 -31.71 -1.12
N CYS A 74 -8.23 -31.37 -1.73
CA CYS A 74 -6.93 -31.31 -1.04
C CYS A 74 -6.48 -29.85 -1.02
N LEU A 75 -6.12 -29.32 0.14
CA LEU A 75 -5.56 -27.99 0.29
C LEU A 75 -4.13 -28.11 0.82
N GLU A 76 -3.21 -27.37 0.20
CA GLU A 76 -1.80 -27.35 0.57
C GLU A 76 -1.32 -25.90 0.75
N PHE A 77 -0.66 -25.66 1.88
CA PHE A 77 -0.03 -24.38 2.21
C PHE A 77 1.48 -24.54 2.10
N ARG A 78 2.10 -23.66 1.33
CA ARG A 78 3.56 -23.57 1.24
C ARG A 78 4.05 -22.24 1.75
N LEU A 79 5.22 -22.28 2.39
CA LEU A 79 6.02 -21.12 2.73
C LEU A 79 7.33 -21.22 1.95
N ASN A 80 7.58 -20.25 1.07
CA ASN A 80 8.75 -20.21 0.19
C ASN A 80 8.95 -21.53 -0.58
N GLY A 81 7.88 -22.09 -1.14
CA GLY A 81 7.89 -23.35 -1.86
C GLY A 81 7.95 -24.62 -1.00
N THR A 82 8.06 -24.52 0.33
CA THR A 82 8.08 -25.67 1.24
C THR A 82 6.70 -25.90 1.83
N VAL A 83 6.17 -27.12 1.75
CA VAL A 83 4.88 -27.48 2.35
C VAL A 83 4.95 -27.36 3.87
N ILE A 84 4.09 -26.53 4.44
CA ILE A 84 4.00 -26.29 5.90
C ILE A 84 2.69 -26.81 6.50
N ALA A 85 1.63 -26.94 5.69
CA ALA A 85 0.38 -27.54 6.12
C ALA A 85 -0.38 -28.17 4.95
N GLN A 86 -1.09 -29.25 5.23
CA GLN A 86 -2.00 -29.90 4.28
C GLN A 86 -3.29 -30.32 4.97
N THR A 87 -4.41 -30.27 4.25
CA THR A 87 -5.69 -30.80 4.72
C THR A 87 -6.49 -31.41 3.58
N GLU A 88 -7.42 -32.31 3.92
CA GLU A 88 -8.36 -32.90 2.98
C GLU A 88 -9.78 -32.71 3.49
N SER A 89 -10.73 -32.49 2.58
CA SER A 89 -12.13 -32.45 2.96
C SER A 89 -12.68 -33.86 3.22
N ASN A 90 -13.83 -33.94 3.88
CA ASN A 90 -14.69 -35.12 3.77
C ASN A 90 -15.05 -35.39 2.28
N ALA A 91 -15.45 -36.63 1.99
CA ALA A 91 -15.95 -36.97 0.66
C ALA A 91 -17.41 -36.49 0.51
N PHE A 92 -17.73 -35.89 -0.63
CA PHE A 92 -19.07 -35.40 -0.93
C PHE A 92 -19.44 -35.63 -2.40
N ASP A 93 -20.74 -35.71 -2.67
CA ASP A 93 -21.32 -35.87 -3.99
C ASP A 93 -21.60 -34.50 -4.58
N LEU A 94 -21.04 -34.24 -5.76
CA LEU A 94 -21.16 -32.99 -6.50
C LEU A 94 -22.09 -33.21 -7.70
N PRO A 95 -23.35 -32.72 -7.64
CA PRO A 95 -24.32 -32.85 -8.73
C PRO A 95 -23.86 -32.20 -10.04
N PRO A 96 -24.38 -32.62 -11.21
CA PRO A 96 -24.02 -32.01 -12.50
C PRO A 96 -24.53 -30.56 -12.60
N GLY A 97 -23.74 -29.70 -13.23
CA GLY A 97 -24.09 -28.31 -13.53
C GLY A 97 -24.14 -27.37 -12.33
N ILE A 98 -23.65 -27.80 -11.17
CA ILE A 98 -23.64 -26.96 -9.96
C ILE A 98 -22.36 -26.12 -9.87
N VAL A 99 -22.51 -24.90 -9.34
CA VAL A 99 -21.42 -24.06 -8.88
C VAL A 99 -21.62 -23.84 -7.38
N LEU A 100 -20.63 -24.22 -6.59
CA LEU A 100 -20.59 -24.02 -5.15
C LEU A 100 -19.50 -23.00 -4.83
N SER A 101 -19.75 -22.10 -3.89
CA SER A 101 -18.75 -21.11 -3.47
C SER A 101 -18.81 -20.93 -1.96
N TYR A 102 -17.72 -21.28 -1.28
CA TYR A 102 -17.62 -21.26 0.18
C TYR A 102 -16.32 -20.60 0.61
N THR A 103 -16.36 -19.92 1.75
CA THR A 103 -15.16 -19.39 2.41
C THR A 103 -14.48 -20.46 3.24
N ASN A 104 -13.19 -20.28 3.56
CA ASN A 104 -12.48 -21.10 4.55
C ASN A 104 -13.22 -21.16 5.89
N GLN A 105 -13.92 -20.10 6.29
CA GLN A 105 -14.73 -20.06 7.50
C GLN A 105 -15.88 -21.07 7.44
N GLU A 106 -16.63 -21.11 6.33
CA GLU A 106 -17.75 -22.06 6.15
C GLU A 106 -17.27 -23.50 6.03
N LEU A 107 -16.12 -23.70 5.38
CA LEU A 107 -15.49 -25.01 5.20
C LEU A 107 -14.88 -25.56 6.50
N ASN A 108 -14.33 -24.71 7.36
CA ASN A 108 -13.78 -25.14 8.65
C ASN A 108 -14.87 -25.30 9.73
N ALA A 109 -15.98 -24.57 9.62
CA ALA A 109 -17.10 -24.66 10.57
C ALA A 109 -18.12 -25.76 10.23
N GLY A 110 -17.92 -26.49 9.12
CA GLY A 110 -18.86 -27.50 8.64
C GLY A 110 -20.23 -26.93 8.21
N THR A 111 -20.30 -25.64 7.88
CA THR A 111 -21.55 -24.96 7.48
C THR A 111 -21.72 -24.83 5.96
N ALA A 112 -20.71 -25.22 5.18
CA ALA A 112 -20.78 -25.29 3.72
C ALA A 112 -21.69 -26.44 3.24
N VAL A 113 -23.00 -26.17 3.15
CA VAL A 113 -24.02 -27.17 2.76
C VAL A 113 -24.26 -27.15 1.24
N ILE A 114 -24.25 -28.32 0.62
CA ILE A 114 -24.63 -28.55 -0.78
C ILE A 114 -26.16 -28.57 -0.89
N PRO A 115 -26.80 -27.61 -1.58
CA PRO A 115 -28.27 -27.45 -1.53
C PRO A 115 -29.08 -28.67 -1.99
N GLN A 116 -28.59 -29.44 -2.96
CA GLN A 116 -29.31 -30.54 -3.59
C GLN A 116 -29.17 -31.87 -2.83
N THR A 117 -28.06 -32.07 -2.13
CA THR A 117 -27.77 -33.33 -1.42
C THR A 117 -27.93 -33.19 0.09
N GLY A 118 -27.85 -31.97 0.62
CA GLY A 118 -27.80 -31.69 2.06
C GLY A 118 -26.50 -32.12 2.73
N GLN A 119 -25.50 -32.61 1.97
CA GLN A 119 -24.18 -32.91 2.49
C GLN A 119 -23.42 -31.62 2.81
N THR A 120 -22.56 -31.68 3.82
CA THR A 120 -21.61 -30.60 4.14
C THR A 120 -20.26 -30.88 3.51
N VAL A 121 -19.54 -29.82 3.16
CA VAL A 121 -18.13 -29.86 2.78
C VAL A 121 -17.32 -29.29 3.93
N GLU A 122 -16.38 -30.06 4.48
CA GLU A 122 -15.67 -29.69 5.70
C GLU A 122 -14.20 -30.12 5.65
N PHE A 123 -13.30 -29.21 6.05
CA PHE A 123 -11.90 -29.51 6.35
C PHE A 123 -11.76 -29.76 7.85
N ASN A 124 -11.41 -30.98 8.24
CA ASN A 124 -11.48 -31.40 9.64
C ASN A 124 -10.13 -31.37 10.38
N ASP A 125 -9.00 -31.42 9.68
CA ASP A 125 -7.67 -31.46 10.32
C ASP A 125 -6.61 -30.85 9.40
N TYR A 126 -5.94 -29.79 9.85
CA TYR A 126 -4.75 -29.25 9.20
C TYR A 126 -3.53 -29.97 9.75
N ASN A 127 -2.89 -30.80 8.93
CA ASN A 127 -1.63 -31.42 9.28
C ASN A 127 -0.50 -30.40 9.08
N VAL A 128 -0.14 -29.69 10.14
CA VAL A 128 0.93 -28.68 10.14
C VAL A 128 2.27 -29.34 10.45
N ASP A 129 3.23 -29.17 9.55
CA ASP A 129 4.61 -29.60 9.77
C ASP A 129 5.47 -28.41 10.20
N PHE A 130 5.50 -28.14 11.51
CA PHE A 130 6.35 -27.10 12.09
C PHE A 130 7.85 -27.36 11.94
N SER A 131 8.25 -28.62 11.62
CA SER A 131 9.64 -28.98 11.39
C SER A 131 10.10 -28.74 9.95
N ALA A 132 9.16 -28.51 9.03
CA ALA A 132 9.45 -28.24 7.62
C ALA A 132 10.21 -26.93 7.40
N VAL A 133 10.05 -25.95 8.30
CA VAL A 133 10.73 -24.66 8.24
C VAL A 133 11.41 -24.36 9.57
N ALA A 134 12.72 -24.11 9.51
CA ALA A 134 13.51 -23.80 10.71
C ALA A 134 12.94 -22.58 11.45
N ASP A 135 12.85 -22.70 12.77
CA ASP A 135 12.36 -21.66 13.68
C ASP A 135 10.92 -21.18 13.43
N LEU A 136 10.14 -21.87 12.58
CA LEU A 136 8.74 -21.51 12.30
C LEU A 136 7.91 -21.44 13.59
N GLU A 137 7.99 -22.48 14.42
CA GLU A 137 7.30 -22.54 15.72
C GLU A 137 7.73 -21.38 16.65
N SER A 138 9.03 -21.15 16.80
CA SER A 138 9.56 -20.08 17.64
C SER A 138 9.13 -18.69 17.16
N GLN A 139 9.16 -18.43 15.85
CA GLN A 139 8.75 -17.15 15.26
C GLN A 139 7.25 -16.89 15.46
N VAL A 140 6.45 -17.93 15.24
CA VAL A 140 4.99 -17.94 15.47
C VAL A 140 4.70 -17.65 16.95
N LEU A 141 5.30 -18.38 17.88
CA LEU A 141 5.06 -18.24 19.33
C LEU A 141 5.52 -16.87 19.88
N ASN A 142 6.63 -16.32 19.38
CA ASN A 142 7.18 -15.07 19.88
C ASN A 142 6.45 -13.83 19.36
N THR A 143 5.97 -13.86 18.11
CA THR A 143 5.39 -12.68 17.45
C THR A 143 3.87 -12.68 17.45
N GLY A 144 3.23 -13.84 17.65
CA GLY A 144 1.79 -13.98 17.47
C GLY A 144 1.34 -13.85 16.00
N ARG A 145 2.28 -13.85 15.05
CA ARG A 145 2.06 -13.62 13.61
C ARG A 145 2.70 -14.73 12.78
N ALA A 146 2.19 -14.94 11.58
CA ALA A 146 2.85 -15.77 10.58
C ALA A 146 4.19 -15.12 10.18
N PRO A 147 5.28 -15.90 10.02
CA PRO A 147 6.56 -15.38 9.57
C PRO A 147 6.51 -14.62 8.25
N ALA A 148 7.50 -13.78 8.01
CA ALA A 148 7.65 -13.16 6.70
C ALA A 148 8.03 -14.21 5.64
N GLY A 149 7.46 -14.09 4.44
CA GLY A 149 7.73 -14.98 3.32
C GLY A 149 6.61 -15.02 2.29
N LEU A 150 6.85 -15.78 1.24
CA LEU A 150 5.86 -16.06 0.21
C LEU A 150 4.98 -17.24 0.66
N TYR A 151 3.71 -16.96 0.91
CA TYR A 151 2.69 -17.97 1.18
C TYR A 151 1.99 -18.32 -0.12
N GLU A 152 1.90 -19.62 -0.41
CA GLU A 152 1.27 -20.14 -1.61
C GLU A 152 0.22 -21.18 -1.21
N LEU A 153 -1.01 -20.97 -1.64
CA LEU A 153 -2.13 -21.88 -1.37
C LEU A 153 -2.47 -22.64 -2.64
N PHE A 154 -2.48 -23.96 -2.57
CA PHE A 154 -2.84 -24.80 -3.70
C PHE A 154 -4.08 -25.61 -3.39
N LEU A 155 -5.09 -25.49 -4.25
CA LEU A 155 -6.31 -26.26 -4.18
C LEU A 155 -6.31 -27.35 -5.26
N PHE A 156 -6.50 -28.58 -4.81
CA PHE A 156 -6.64 -29.75 -5.65
C PHE A 156 -7.93 -30.49 -5.33
N TYR A 157 -8.26 -31.48 -6.13
CA TYR A 157 -9.32 -32.43 -5.82
C TYR A 157 -8.92 -33.87 -6.13
N ARG A 158 -9.62 -34.81 -5.52
CA ARG A 158 -9.54 -36.25 -5.82
C ARG A 158 -10.90 -36.75 -6.28
N LEU A 159 -10.89 -37.58 -7.30
CA LEU A 159 -12.09 -38.23 -7.84
C LEU A 159 -12.21 -39.62 -7.24
N ARG A 160 -13.44 -40.00 -6.88
CA ARG A 160 -13.73 -41.39 -6.51
C ARG A 160 -13.73 -42.28 -7.75
N GLN A 161 -12.98 -43.37 -7.69
CA GLN A 161 -12.87 -44.37 -8.74
C GLN A 161 -13.95 -45.46 -8.58
N PRO A 162 -14.26 -46.23 -9.66
CA PRO A 162 -15.24 -47.31 -9.60
C PRO A 162 -14.93 -48.42 -8.59
N ASP A 163 -13.65 -48.62 -8.25
CA ASP A 163 -13.21 -49.57 -7.22
C ASP A 163 -13.39 -49.05 -5.79
N GLY A 164 -13.91 -47.82 -5.64
CA GLY A 164 -14.16 -47.15 -4.37
C GLY A 164 -12.97 -46.37 -3.82
N SER A 165 -11.79 -46.44 -4.45
CA SER A 165 -10.61 -45.65 -4.09
C SER A 165 -10.72 -44.20 -4.60
N PHE A 166 -9.77 -43.35 -4.21
CA PHE A 166 -9.66 -41.98 -4.71
C PHE A 166 -8.39 -41.82 -5.54
N THR A 167 -8.44 -40.99 -6.58
CA THR A 167 -7.25 -40.61 -7.36
C THR A 167 -6.21 -39.88 -6.51
N ASN A 168 -5.00 -39.70 -7.05
CA ASN A 168 -4.09 -38.66 -6.54
C ASN A 168 -4.73 -37.27 -6.63
N CYS A 169 -4.20 -36.29 -5.90
CA CYS A 169 -4.66 -34.90 -6.00
C CYS A 169 -4.41 -34.37 -7.43
N ILE A 170 -5.46 -33.85 -8.04
CA ILE A 170 -5.49 -33.31 -9.40
C ILE A 170 -5.61 -31.80 -9.28
N SER A 171 -4.74 -31.05 -9.96
CA SER A 171 -4.89 -29.60 -10.09
C SER A 171 -6.12 -29.31 -10.95
N GLY A 172 -6.99 -28.46 -10.43
CA GLY A 172 -8.20 -28.01 -11.12
C GLY A 172 -8.40 -26.50 -11.06
N ASP A 173 -7.40 -25.77 -10.58
CA ASP A 173 -7.42 -24.32 -10.47
C ASP A 173 -6.78 -23.70 -11.72
N PRO A 174 -7.54 -22.97 -12.55
CA PRO A 174 -6.99 -22.31 -13.72
C PRO A 174 -6.11 -21.10 -13.38
N ASN A 175 -6.19 -20.58 -12.15
CA ASN A 175 -5.61 -19.32 -11.72
C ASN A 175 -4.68 -19.49 -10.50
N GLU A 176 -3.91 -20.58 -10.41
CA GLU A 176 -3.04 -20.88 -9.25
C GLU A 176 -2.06 -19.74 -8.88
N GLU A 177 -1.68 -18.90 -9.82
CA GLU A 177 -0.81 -17.74 -9.58
C GLU A 177 -1.45 -16.66 -8.70
N ASP A 178 -2.79 -16.59 -8.67
CA ASP A 178 -3.56 -15.64 -7.85
C ASP A 178 -3.62 -16.06 -6.37
N ASN A 179 -3.17 -17.28 -6.06
CA ASN A 179 -3.21 -17.88 -4.72
C ASN A 179 -1.93 -17.65 -3.92
N ARG A 180 -1.28 -16.51 -4.15
CA ARG A 180 0.00 -16.15 -3.53
C ARG A 180 -0.13 -14.86 -2.73
N VAL A 181 0.41 -14.86 -1.52
CA VAL A 181 0.46 -13.69 -0.64
C VAL A 181 1.86 -13.53 -0.07
N ILE A 182 2.38 -12.30 -0.12
CA ILE A 182 3.69 -11.98 0.43
C ILE A 182 3.48 -11.33 1.80
N ILE A 183 3.87 -12.03 2.85
CA ILE A 183 3.88 -11.51 4.21
C ILE A 183 5.25 -10.86 4.46
N THR A 184 5.26 -9.57 4.76
CA THR A 184 6.51 -8.81 5.02
C THR A 184 6.67 -8.45 6.49
N ASN A 185 5.59 -8.44 7.28
CA ASN A 185 5.58 -8.02 8.69
C ASN A 185 6.34 -6.70 8.93
N PRO A 186 5.93 -5.60 8.28
CA PRO A 186 6.65 -4.34 8.40
C PRO A 186 6.59 -3.81 9.84
N THR A 187 7.69 -3.19 10.25
CA THR A 187 7.89 -2.70 11.62
C THR A 187 8.41 -1.28 11.69
N THR A 188 8.76 -0.67 10.56
CA THR A 188 9.42 0.63 10.52
C THR A 188 8.69 1.65 9.67
N VAL A 189 8.58 2.85 10.22
CA VAL A 189 8.25 4.07 9.47
C VAL A 189 9.08 5.20 10.06
N GLU A 190 10.10 5.61 9.32
CA GLU A 190 11.14 6.53 9.76
C GLU A 190 11.03 7.86 9.04
N LEU A 191 10.92 8.95 9.80
CA LEU A 191 10.91 10.29 9.23
C LEU A 191 12.33 10.68 8.82
N VAL A 192 12.46 11.27 7.63
CA VAL A 192 13.76 11.66 7.06
C VAL A 192 13.94 13.18 7.14
N PHE A 193 12.93 13.94 6.73
CA PHE A 193 12.99 15.40 6.64
C PHE A 193 11.55 15.96 6.56
N PRO A 194 11.23 17.16 7.10
CA PRO A 194 12.11 18.12 7.78
C PRO A 194 12.26 17.88 9.28
N GLY A 195 13.37 18.35 9.84
CA GLY A 195 13.58 18.37 11.28
C GLY A 195 14.27 17.14 11.83
N SER A 196 14.14 16.98 13.14
CA SER A 196 14.64 15.81 13.86
C SER A 196 13.69 15.38 14.96
N SER A 197 13.96 14.20 15.54
CA SER A 197 13.11 13.61 16.58
C SER A 197 12.93 14.57 17.76
N VAL A 198 11.73 14.62 18.33
CA VAL A 198 11.44 15.41 19.55
C VAL A 198 12.30 14.99 20.75
N SER A 199 12.88 13.80 20.72
CA SER A 199 13.81 13.29 21.73
C SER A 199 15.19 13.95 21.68
N GLU A 200 15.56 14.55 20.54
CA GLU A 200 16.81 15.28 20.43
C GLU A 200 16.76 16.59 21.22
N SER A 201 17.94 17.15 21.54
CA SER A 201 18.02 18.39 22.34
C SER A 201 17.93 19.66 21.49
N THR A 202 18.36 19.60 20.23
CA THR A 202 18.36 20.73 19.30
C THR A 202 17.08 20.75 18.46
N ILE A 203 16.67 21.93 18.01
CA ILE A 203 15.62 22.08 16.99
C ILE A 203 16.31 22.48 15.71
N GLN A 204 16.17 21.68 14.66
CA GLN A 204 16.68 22.03 13.35
C GLN A 204 15.88 23.21 12.78
N GLU A 205 16.61 24.17 12.21
CA GLU A 205 16.04 25.35 11.57
C GLU A 205 16.00 25.16 10.04
N ILE A 206 14.86 25.43 9.43
CA ILE A 206 14.57 25.20 8.01
C ILE A 206 14.34 26.54 7.33
N SER A 207 15.06 26.77 6.23
CA SER A 207 15.13 28.07 5.55
C SER A 207 13.94 28.42 4.65
N THR A 208 12.98 27.52 4.49
CA THR A 208 11.84 27.70 3.58
C THR A 208 10.53 27.31 4.26
N ILE A 209 9.46 28.04 3.93
CA ILE A 209 8.08 27.70 4.30
C ILE A 209 7.46 26.63 3.39
N PHE A 210 8.22 26.12 2.41
CA PHE A 210 7.81 25.04 1.49
C PHE A 210 8.74 23.82 1.56
N PRO A 211 9.03 23.28 2.76
CA PRO A 211 9.93 22.14 2.87
C PRO A 211 9.32 20.91 2.19
N TYR A 212 10.20 20.02 1.74
CA TYR A 212 9.81 18.65 1.42
C TYR A 212 9.59 17.89 2.72
N PHE A 213 8.52 17.11 2.78
CA PHE A 213 8.30 16.09 3.79
C PHE A 213 8.66 14.75 3.16
N GLN A 214 9.45 13.95 3.86
CA GLN A 214 9.95 12.67 3.39
C GLN A 214 10.08 11.67 4.54
N TRP A 215 9.65 10.45 4.31
CA TRP A 215 9.82 9.31 5.21
C TRP A 215 10.20 8.04 4.45
N GLN A 216 10.58 7.01 5.19
CA GLN A 216 10.88 5.68 4.67
C GLN A 216 10.08 4.64 5.45
N THR A 217 9.76 3.51 4.82
CA THR A 217 9.09 2.38 5.48
C THR A 217 9.53 1.08 4.83
N ASP A 218 9.51 0.00 5.61
CA ASP A 218 9.66 -1.38 5.14
C ASP A 218 8.32 -2.00 4.70
N ALA A 219 7.20 -1.28 4.84
CA ALA A 219 5.92 -1.69 4.27
C ALA A 219 5.97 -1.68 2.74
N ALA A 220 5.44 -2.73 2.12
CA ALA A 220 5.30 -2.79 0.67
C ALA A 220 4.38 -1.65 0.18
N PRO A 221 4.67 -1.03 -0.98
CA PRO A 221 3.88 0.08 -1.49
C PRO A 221 2.40 -0.29 -1.69
N THR A 222 1.49 0.56 -1.19
CA THR A 222 0.04 0.45 -1.44
C THR A 222 -0.51 1.83 -1.84
N SER A 223 -1.64 1.86 -2.55
CA SER A 223 -2.25 3.11 -3.06
C SER A 223 -2.79 4.03 -1.97
N ASP A 224 -2.88 3.56 -0.73
CA ASP A 224 -3.62 4.17 0.37
C ASP A 224 -2.84 4.05 1.69
N ALA A 225 -1.53 4.29 1.59
CA ALA A 225 -0.53 3.79 2.54
C ALA A 225 -0.31 4.68 3.77
N TYR A 226 -0.59 5.99 3.71
CA TYR A 226 -0.14 6.89 4.78
C TYR A 226 -1.22 7.88 5.24
N ASN A 227 -1.29 8.10 6.55
CA ASN A 227 -1.83 9.34 7.10
C ASN A 227 -0.67 10.23 7.53
N VAL A 228 -0.74 11.52 7.20
CA VAL A 228 0.30 12.50 7.55
C VAL A 228 -0.31 13.64 8.32
N TYR A 229 0.33 14.01 9.43
CA TYR A 229 -0.15 15.05 10.33
C TYR A 229 0.95 16.07 10.58
N ILE A 230 0.64 17.35 10.39
CA ILE A 230 1.53 18.47 10.73
C ILE A 230 0.79 19.40 11.68
N TYR A 231 1.44 19.77 12.78
CA TYR A 231 0.92 20.58 13.85
C TYR A 231 1.78 21.83 14.03
N GLU A 232 1.15 22.94 14.36
CA GLU A 232 1.84 24.14 14.83
C GLU A 232 1.98 24.09 16.34
N LYS A 233 3.17 24.42 16.85
CA LYS A 233 3.37 24.63 18.28
C LYS A 233 2.83 26.00 18.69
N LEU A 234 1.82 26.02 19.56
CA LEU A 234 1.28 27.25 20.12
C LEU A 234 2.13 27.76 21.30
N PRO A 235 2.06 29.06 21.65
CA PRO A 235 2.80 29.65 22.77
C PRO A 235 2.55 28.97 24.13
N GLU A 236 1.32 28.50 24.35
CA GLU A 236 0.87 27.83 25.57
C GLU A 236 1.38 26.39 25.70
N ASP A 237 1.77 25.74 24.59
CA ASP A 237 2.20 24.35 24.57
C ASP A 237 3.52 24.17 25.33
N ARG A 238 3.54 23.21 26.25
CA ARG A 238 4.74 22.89 27.05
C ARG A 238 5.33 21.55 26.69
N THR A 239 4.50 20.63 26.20
CA THR A 239 4.88 19.26 25.86
C THR A 239 4.50 18.92 24.43
N THR A 240 5.14 17.88 23.88
CA THR A 240 4.74 17.32 22.58
C THR A 240 3.26 16.91 22.58
N GLN A 241 2.76 16.38 23.70
CA GLN A 241 1.36 15.95 23.80
C GLN A 241 0.38 17.12 23.74
N ASP A 242 0.76 18.29 24.29
CA ASP A 242 -0.05 19.51 24.17
C ASP A 242 -0.21 19.88 22.69
N VAL A 243 0.91 19.90 21.95
CA VAL A 243 0.91 20.21 20.51
C VAL A 243 0.01 19.25 19.72
N LEU A 244 0.19 17.94 19.93
CA LEU A 244 -0.55 16.88 19.20
C LEU A 244 -2.04 16.81 19.58
N SER A 245 -2.46 17.47 20.66
CA SER A 245 -3.87 17.52 21.07
C SER A 245 -4.72 18.51 20.25
N HIS A 246 -4.07 19.45 19.56
CA HIS A 246 -4.74 20.42 18.71
C HIS A 246 -5.04 19.86 17.32
N PRO A 247 -6.03 20.42 16.59
CA PRO A 247 -6.21 20.09 15.19
C PRO A 247 -4.97 20.43 14.35
N PRO A 248 -4.48 19.50 13.52
CA PRO A 248 -3.32 19.74 12.66
C PRO A 248 -3.56 20.90 11.70
N ILE A 249 -2.47 21.54 11.27
CA ILE A 249 -2.48 22.53 10.18
C ILE A 249 -2.62 21.86 8.80
N LEU A 250 -2.21 20.60 8.71
CA LEU A 250 -2.38 19.72 7.56
C LEU A 250 -2.60 18.29 8.05
N GLU A 251 -3.72 17.70 7.63
CA GLU A 251 -4.00 16.27 7.78
C GLU A 251 -4.22 15.69 6.39
N LEU A 252 -3.35 14.77 5.98
CA LEU A 252 -3.55 13.97 4.78
C LEU A 252 -3.98 12.57 5.21
N ARG A 253 -5.01 12.02 4.58
CA ARG A 253 -5.41 10.62 4.76
C ARG A 253 -5.25 9.85 3.47
N ARG A 254 -4.82 8.58 3.58
CA ARG A 254 -4.68 7.67 2.44
C ARG A 254 -3.75 8.24 1.36
N TYR A 255 -2.70 8.93 1.79
CA TYR A 255 -1.70 9.50 0.89
C TYR A 255 -0.83 8.36 0.31
N PRO A 256 -0.59 8.32 -1.02
CA PRO A 256 0.06 7.18 -1.68
C PRO A 256 1.60 7.25 -1.70
N GLU A 257 2.18 8.44 -1.58
CA GLU A 257 3.63 8.65 -1.77
C GLU A 257 4.35 8.76 -0.43
N THR A 258 5.67 8.57 -0.42
CA THR A 258 6.54 8.74 0.77
C THR A 258 7.15 10.12 0.89
N PHE A 259 6.75 11.04 0.03
CA PHE A 259 7.20 12.42 0.06
C PHE A 259 6.18 13.37 -0.54
N PHE A 260 6.21 14.64 -0.12
CA PHE A 260 5.51 15.74 -0.78
C PHE A 260 6.17 17.07 -0.46
N GLN A 261 5.95 18.09 -1.28
CA GLN A 261 6.33 19.46 -0.95
C GLN A 261 5.18 20.14 -0.22
N PHE A 262 5.46 20.84 0.89
CA PHE A 262 4.44 21.61 1.58
C PHE A 262 3.83 22.68 0.66
N PRO A 263 2.50 22.85 0.62
CA PRO A 263 1.86 23.62 -0.43
C PRO A 263 2.10 25.13 -0.29
N SER A 264 2.16 25.83 -1.42
CA SER A 264 2.27 27.29 -1.48
C SER A 264 0.95 28.03 -1.31
N GLN A 265 -0.17 27.30 -1.38
CA GLN A 265 -1.52 27.84 -1.28
C GLN A 265 -2.44 26.83 -0.59
N THR A 266 -3.51 27.31 0.03
CA THR A 266 -4.43 26.47 0.83
C THR A 266 -5.25 25.48 -0.01
N ASN A 267 -5.34 25.69 -1.33
CA ASN A 267 -6.16 24.91 -2.26
C ASN A 267 -5.29 24.14 -3.27
N ASP A 268 -4.17 23.57 -2.81
CA ASP A 268 -3.29 22.78 -3.67
C ASP A 268 -4.05 21.57 -4.25
N PRO A 269 -4.18 21.44 -5.58
CA PRO A 269 -5.01 20.39 -6.17
C PRO A 269 -4.54 18.96 -5.85
N LEU A 270 -3.23 18.75 -5.65
CA LEU A 270 -2.66 17.43 -5.40
C LEU A 270 -2.85 17.00 -3.95
N LEU A 271 -2.76 17.93 -3.01
CA LEU A 271 -2.94 17.63 -1.59
C LEU A 271 -4.41 17.69 -1.16
N THR A 272 -5.21 18.57 -1.75
CA THR A 272 -6.62 18.75 -1.37
C THR A 272 -7.45 17.48 -1.61
N GLN A 273 -7.05 16.60 -2.53
CA GLN A 273 -7.73 15.31 -2.74
C GLN A 273 -7.59 14.36 -1.55
N TYR A 274 -6.53 14.50 -0.75
CA TYR A 274 -6.24 13.67 0.43
C TYR A 274 -6.42 14.44 1.75
N ALA A 275 -6.53 15.77 1.68
CA ALA A 275 -6.59 16.63 2.84
C ALA A 275 -7.94 16.49 3.58
N VAL A 276 -7.87 16.40 4.90
CA VAL A 276 -9.03 16.47 5.78
C VAL A 276 -9.08 17.84 6.44
N GLY A 277 -10.02 18.67 6.00
CA GLY A 277 -10.19 20.03 6.51
C GLY A 277 -9.30 21.06 5.80
N PRO A 278 -9.23 22.30 6.32
CA PRO A 278 -8.50 23.39 5.70
C PRO A 278 -6.99 23.25 5.91
N ILE A 279 -6.22 23.43 4.83
CA ILE A 279 -4.76 23.53 4.89
C ILE A 279 -4.38 24.93 5.39
N ARG A 280 -3.58 25.02 6.47
CA ARG A 280 -2.96 26.27 6.93
C ARG A 280 -1.49 26.31 6.52
N LEU A 281 -1.01 27.46 6.05
CA LEU A 281 0.36 27.62 5.56
C LEU A 281 1.40 27.68 6.69
N LEU A 282 2.64 27.30 6.39
CA LEU A 282 3.76 27.50 7.31
C LEU A 282 4.17 28.97 7.36
N GLU A 283 4.66 29.42 8.51
CA GLU A 283 5.08 30.78 8.76
C GLU A 283 6.50 30.81 9.35
N PHE A 284 7.27 31.84 9.00
CA PHE A 284 8.60 32.04 9.53
C PHE A 284 8.60 32.25 11.06
N GLY A 285 9.66 31.78 11.71
CA GLY A 285 9.84 31.87 13.17
C GLY A 285 9.01 30.88 13.98
N LYS A 286 8.05 30.18 13.37
CA LYS A 286 7.21 29.19 14.04
C LYS A 286 7.86 27.81 14.11
N VAL A 287 7.43 27.03 15.09
CA VAL A 287 7.87 25.65 15.34
C VAL A 287 6.72 24.70 14.98
N TYR A 288 7.05 23.64 14.27
CA TYR A 288 6.10 22.65 13.80
C TYR A 288 6.51 21.24 14.22
N TYR A 289 5.50 20.41 14.43
CA TYR A 289 5.63 18.99 14.78
C TYR A 289 4.94 18.19 13.70
N TRP A 290 5.46 17.01 13.37
CA TRP A 290 4.79 16.14 12.41
C TRP A 290 5.06 14.68 12.68
N LYS A 291 4.11 13.85 12.23
CA LYS A 291 4.19 12.39 12.28
C LYS A 291 3.53 11.78 11.06
N VAL A 292 3.89 10.53 10.78
CA VAL A 292 3.29 9.71 9.73
C VAL A 292 2.77 8.42 10.36
N GLU A 293 1.63 7.97 9.88
CA GLU A 293 1.07 6.66 10.18
C GLU A 293 1.05 5.83 8.91
N SER A 294 1.73 4.69 8.89
CA SER A 294 1.62 3.72 7.80
C SER A 294 0.43 2.79 8.04
N ILE A 295 -0.42 2.66 7.02
CA ILE A 295 -1.59 1.80 7.00
C ILE A 295 -1.21 0.52 6.27
N ILE A 296 -1.01 -0.54 7.05
CA ILE A 296 -0.53 -1.83 6.56
C ILE A 296 -1.74 -2.76 6.40
N PRO A 297 -2.04 -3.25 5.19
CA PRO A 297 -3.07 -4.26 5.01
C PRO A 297 -2.68 -5.54 5.75
N SER A 298 -3.62 -6.10 6.48
CA SER A 298 -3.52 -7.39 7.15
C SER A 298 -4.60 -8.33 6.62
N ALA A 299 -4.49 -9.60 6.97
CA ALA A 299 -5.47 -10.62 6.59
C ALA A 299 -6.92 -10.26 6.97
N THR A 300 -7.12 -9.48 8.04
CA THR A 300 -8.41 -9.18 8.66
C THR A 300 -8.80 -7.71 8.71
N GLY A 301 -7.99 -6.83 8.13
CA GLY A 301 -8.21 -5.39 8.18
C GLY A 301 -6.91 -4.64 8.04
N GLU A 302 -6.76 -3.54 8.77
CA GLU A 302 -5.59 -2.68 8.68
C GLU A 302 -4.88 -2.59 10.03
N VAL A 303 -3.55 -2.56 9.97
CA VAL A 303 -2.69 -2.28 11.12
C VAL A 303 -2.06 -0.92 10.91
N ILE A 304 -2.13 -0.06 11.92
CA ILE A 304 -1.50 1.25 11.89
C ILE A 304 -0.13 1.12 12.57
N LEU A 305 0.91 1.52 11.85
CA LEU A 305 2.26 1.69 12.38
C LEU A 305 2.57 3.18 12.43
N GLU A 306 2.82 3.71 13.63
CA GLU A 306 3.15 5.13 13.82
C GLU A 306 4.65 5.37 13.74
N SER A 307 5.04 6.52 13.19
CA SER A 307 6.41 7.03 13.26
C SER A 307 6.70 7.67 14.62
N ASP A 308 7.98 7.90 14.89
CA ASP A 308 8.37 8.93 15.85
C ASP A 308 7.83 10.31 15.44
N VAL A 309 7.76 11.22 16.40
CA VAL A 309 7.37 12.62 16.13
C VAL A 309 8.63 13.43 15.84
N PHE A 310 8.64 14.11 14.70
CA PHE A 310 9.69 15.07 14.36
C PHE A 310 9.23 16.49 14.68
N ARG A 311 10.21 17.37 14.90
CA ARG A 311 10.00 18.81 15.04
C ARG A 311 11.04 19.60 14.28
N PHE A 312 10.63 20.77 13.79
CA PHE A 312 11.49 21.74 13.12
C PHE A 312 11.01 23.16 13.38
N LYS A 313 11.90 24.13 13.20
CA LYS A 313 11.58 25.55 13.22
C LYS A 313 11.76 26.14 11.83
N ILE A 314 10.81 26.93 11.35
CA ILE A 314 11.09 27.74 10.16
C ILE A 314 11.95 28.93 10.58
N ALA A 315 13.05 29.12 9.86
CA ALA A 315 14.02 30.17 10.12
C ALA A 315 13.35 31.54 10.25
N ASP A 316 13.76 32.29 11.27
CA ASP A 316 13.28 33.65 11.47
C ASP A 316 14.18 34.64 10.72
N TYR A 317 13.99 34.77 9.40
CA TYR A 317 14.58 35.86 8.62
C TYR A 317 13.86 37.20 8.85
N LEU A 318 12.89 37.19 9.76
CA LEU A 318 11.95 38.26 10.03
C LEU A 318 12.40 39.11 11.24
N SER A 319 13.63 38.93 11.75
CA SER A 319 14.33 39.95 12.56
C SER A 319 14.78 41.15 11.72
N SER A 320 14.72 41.05 10.40
CA SER A 320 14.80 42.16 9.44
C SER A 320 13.47 42.92 9.37
N SER A 321 13.50 44.23 9.01
CA SER A 321 12.33 45.12 9.01
C SER A 321 11.11 44.53 8.29
N TYR A 322 9.89 44.94 8.68
CA TYR A 322 8.62 44.52 8.05
C TYR A 322 8.67 44.58 6.51
N ASP A 323 9.31 45.61 5.97
CA ASP A 323 9.47 45.80 4.53
C ASP A 323 10.34 44.70 3.89
N ALA A 324 11.39 44.23 4.55
CA ALA A 324 12.23 43.15 4.05
C ALA A 324 11.45 41.84 3.85
N LYS A 325 10.53 41.53 4.77
CA LYS A 325 9.66 40.34 4.72
C LYS A 325 8.74 40.37 3.51
N LEU A 326 8.12 41.53 3.30
CA LEU A 326 7.18 41.76 2.22
C LEU A 326 7.89 41.76 0.86
N ILE A 327 9.10 42.35 0.80
CA ILE A 327 9.96 42.31 -0.37
C ILE A 327 10.32 40.87 -0.75
N LEU A 328 10.75 40.04 0.20
CA LEU A 328 11.13 38.65 -0.08
C LEU A 328 9.94 37.83 -0.60
N GLY A 329 8.76 37.98 0.00
CA GLY A 329 7.55 37.31 -0.49
C GLY A 329 7.13 37.77 -1.90
N LEU A 330 7.27 39.06 -2.22
CA LEU A 330 7.00 39.59 -3.55
C LEU A 330 8.05 39.11 -4.57
N LEU A 331 9.33 39.10 -4.20
CA LEU A 331 10.40 38.55 -5.04
C LEU A 331 10.17 37.06 -5.34
N GLN A 332 9.68 36.29 -4.37
CA GLN A 332 9.33 34.89 -4.60
C GLN A 332 8.25 34.72 -5.67
N GLN A 333 7.22 35.58 -5.65
CA GLN A 333 6.18 35.56 -6.67
C GLN A 333 6.69 36.01 -8.06
N ILE A 334 7.61 36.97 -8.08
CA ILE A 334 8.21 37.48 -9.33
C ILE A 334 9.15 36.44 -9.96
N LEU A 335 9.95 35.75 -9.15
CA LEU A 335 11.02 34.88 -9.62
C LEU A 335 10.60 33.41 -9.75
N GLY A 336 9.53 33.01 -9.07
CA GLY A 336 9.05 31.63 -9.06
C GLY A 336 10.18 30.67 -8.66
N SER A 337 10.45 29.67 -9.51
CA SER A 337 11.49 28.66 -9.27
C SER A 337 12.91 29.23 -9.20
N GLY A 338 13.16 30.42 -9.75
CA GLY A 338 14.47 31.09 -9.65
C GLY A 338 14.74 31.72 -8.29
N TYR A 339 13.71 31.90 -7.44
CA TYR A 339 13.85 32.54 -6.13
C TYR A 339 14.82 31.79 -5.21
N GLU A 340 14.69 30.47 -5.13
CA GLU A 340 15.49 29.63 -4.23
C GLU A 340 16.97 29.63 -4.60
N VAL A 341 17.30 29.63 -5.90
CA VAL A 341 18.69 29.72 -6.37
C VAL A 341 19.32 31.03 -5.92
N VAL A 342 18.58 32.13 -6.05
CA VAL A 342 19.05 33.46 -5.64
C VAL A 342 19.18 33.55 -4.12
N LEU A 343 18.22 33.03 -3.36
CA LEU A 343 18.25 33.07 -1.90
C LEU A 343 19.36 32.20 -1.32
N GLN A 344 19.62 31.02 -1.90
CA GLN A 344 20.72 30.17 -1.48
C GLN A 344 22.07 30.84 -1.70
N GLU A 345 22.30 31.44 -2.88
CA GLU A 345 23.53 32.19 -3.14
C GLU A 345 23.72 33.38 -2.19
N LEU A 346 22.63 34.03 -1.78
CA LEU A 346 22.65 35.13 -0.82
C LEU A 346 23.13 34.67 0.55
N VAL A 347 22.55 33.57 1.05
CA VAL A 347 22.92 32.97 2.34
C VAL A 347 24.36 32.47 2.33
N GLU A 348 24.80 31.81 1.26
CA GLU A 348 26.18 31.31 1.12
C GLU A 348 27.22 32.45 1.12
N LYS A 349 26.86 33.62 0.59
CA LYS A 349 27.70 34.82 0.58
C LYS A 349 27.58 35.66 1.87
N GLY A 350 26.74 35.25 2.82
CA GLY A 350 26.52 35.95 4.09
C GLY A 350 25.74 37.25 3.97
N TYR A 351 24.96 37.44 2.90
CA TYR A 351 24.10 38.60 2.74
C TYR A 351 22.80 38.44 3.52
N GLU A 352 22.42 39.48 4.25
CA GLU A 352 21.14 39.56 4.96
C GLU A 352 20.22 40.61 4.30
N PRO A 353 18.96 40.25 3.99
CA PRO A 353 17.98 41.20 3.46
C PRO A 353 17.74 42.37 4.42
N ASN A 354 18.01 43.60 3.97
CA ASN A 354 17.88 44.81 4.80
C ASN A 354 16.61 45.63 4.52
N GLY A 355 15.75 45.16 3.62
CA GLY A 355 14.49 45.82 3.26
C GLY A 355 14.61 47.01 2.30
N LYS A 356 15.78 47.23 1.69
CA LYS A 356 15.96 48.20 0.61
C LYS A 356 15.99 47.49 -0.73
N ILE A 357 15.34 48.09 -1.72
CA ILE A 357 15.32 47.59 -3.10
C ILE A 357 15.60 48.73 -4.07
N THR A 358 16.08 48.37 -5.25
CA THR A 358 16.02 49.24 -6.42
C THR A 358 15.36 48.48 -7.57
N ILE A 359 14.58 49.20 -8.36
CA ILE A 359 14.00 48.71 -9.61
C ILE A 359 14.64 49.52 -10.72
N GLU A 360 15.28 48.84 -11.68
CA GLU A 360 16.06 49.47 -12.75
C GLU A 360 17.14 50.45 -12.24
N GLY A 361 17.75 50.15 -11.09
CA GLY A 361 18.81 50.96 -10.48
C GLY A 361 18.32 52.21 -9.73
N SER A 362 17.00 52.45 -9.69
CA SER A 362 16.40 53.55 -8.92
C SER A 362 15.87 53.03 -7.57
N PRO A 363 16.14 53.71 -6.44
CA PRO A 363 15.55 53.36 -5.15
C PRO A 363 14.04 53.22 -5.27
N ALA A 364 13.52 52.10 -4.79
CA ALA A 364 12.12 51.75 -4.91
C ALA A 364 11.57 51.34 -3.54
N ASP A 365 10.26 51.48 -3.36
CA ASP A 365 9.55 51.00 -2.20
C ASP A 365 8.69 49.76 -2.50
N VAL A 366 8.03 49.23 -1.48
CA VAL A 366 7.15 48.06 -1.60
C VAL A 366 6.02 48.28 -2.61
N SER A 367 5.46 49.49 -2.68
CA SER A 367 4.36 49.81 -3.60
C SER A 367 4.84 49.72 -5.05
N ASP A 368 6.05 50.20 -5.33
CA ASP A 368 6.69 50.08 -6.63
C ASP A 368 6.93 48.61 -7.01
N LEU A 369 7.33 47.77 -6.05
CA LEU A 369 7.53 46.33 -6.26
C LEU A 369 6.21 45.60 -6.53
N ILE A 370 5.12 45.97 -5.85
CA ILE A 370 3.78 45.45 -6.12
C ILE A 370 3.32 45.85 -7.52
N GLN A 371 3.57 47.10 -7.94
CA GLN A 371 3.26 47.55 -9.29
C GLN A 371 4.05 46.74 -10.32
N PHE A 372 5.34 46.53 -10.08
CA PHE A 372 6.19 45.73 -10.96
C PHE A 372 5.72 44.26 -11.05
N LEU A 373 5.36 43.63 -9.93
CA LEU A 373 4.77 42.29 -9.91
C LEU A 373 3.51 42.24 -10.80
N ASN A 374 2.62 43.23 -10.69
CA ASN A 374 1.42 43.28 -11.53
C ASN A 374 1.74 43.42 -13.02
N GLU A 375 2.79 44.17 -13.38
CA GLU A 375 3.26 44.26 -14.76
C GLU A 375 3.85 42.95 -15.27
N VAL A 376 4.57 42.21 -14.43
CA VAL A 376 5.09 40.87 -14.75
C VAL A 376 3.94 39.88 -14.95
N LEU A 377 2.96 39.85 -14.05
CA LEU A 377 1.78 38.96 -14.14
C LEU A 377 0.91 39.26 -15.38
N GLN A 378 0.83 40.53 -15.78
CA GLN A 378 0.12 40.95 -17.00
C GLN A 378 0.96 40.75 -18.29
N GLY A 379 2.18 40.21 -18.18
CA GLY A 379 3.08 40.00 -19.30
C GLY A 379 3.63 41.29 -19.93
N LYS A 380 3.48 42.42 -19.24
CA LYS A 380 3.97 43.75 -19.66
C LYS A 380 5.44 43.96 -19.31
N ALA A 381 5.93 43.28 -18.27
CA ALA A 381 7.34 43.29 -17.85
C ALA A 381 7.89 41.86 -17.74
N ARG A 382 9.23 41.73 -17.81
CA ARG A 382 9.95 40.45 -17.56
C ARG A 382 11.23 40.75 -16.81
N VAL A 383 11.57 39.89 -15.84
CA VAL A 383 12.84 39.99 -15.12
C VAL A 383 13.98 39.49 -16.00
N LYS A 384 14.99 40.33 -16.20
CA LYS A 384 16.20 40.00 -16.97
C LYS A 384 17.38 39.56 -16.10
N GLY A 385 17.42 40.00 -14.85
CA GLY A 385 18.50 39.72 -13.91
C GLY A 385 18.22 40.39 -12.57
N ILE A 386 18.93 39.95 -11.54
CA ILE A 386 18.89 40.51 -10.19
C ILE A 386 20.32 40.80 -9.79
N GLU A 387 20.53 42.00 -9.26
CA GLU A 387 21.82 42.44 -8.75
C GLU A 387 21.67 42.76 -7.27
N ILE A 388 22.70 42.39 -6.50
CA ILE A 388 22.77 42.57 -5.05
C ILE A 388 24.00 43.46 -4.79
N TYR A 389 23.83 44.51 -4.00
CA TYR A 389 24.86 45.50 -3.69
C TYR A 389 24.84 45.92 -2.23
#